data_AF-A0A9W8M2H5-F1
#
_entry.id   AF-A0A9W8M2H5-F1
#
_cell.length_a   1.000
_cell.length_b   1.000
_cell.length_c   1.000
_cell.angle_alpha   90.00
_cell.angle_beta   90.00
_cell.angle_gamma   90.00
#
_symmetry.space_group_name_H-M   'P 1'
#
loop_
_entity.id
_entity.type
_entity.pdbx_description
1 polymer ?
#
loop_
_entity_poly.entity_id
_entity_poly.type
_entity_poly.pdbx_seq_one_letter_code
_entity_poly.pdbx_strand_id
1 'polypeptide(L)'
;MPSIALSRPRIVVMLIIAGIVLTSFILTADHHNYWGAFDDTSQYLSTPALTIDQQLAKKLAIIFPINKNTDMQFYRNTWLREYLYPVCDWREPGCKIVCNKESTYHTLDEKTFCFSKEMKNFSDKEFFIKLDDDAFVDRDYVFELMRKHSGSKKPVYISDHTRFNDPANKDSLHEVLYGNGKFYMFNYNLVKCLDTDFKYEHRPRNEDAVFGGMVRSGCGEKNVEFVQENDDKIWHKEYKNKNKHIDLAYIKNH
;
A
#
# COMPACT_ATOMS: atom_id res chain seq x y z
N MET A 1 34.98 52.99 -46.81
CA MET A 1 34.05 52.14 -46.03
C MET A 1 34.52 52.16 -44.59
N PRO A 2 33.73 52.66 -43.61
CA PRO A 2 34.16 52.69 -42.22
C PRO A 2 34.12 51.28 -41.62
N SER A 3 35.21 50.88 -40.96
CA SER A 3 35.29 49.63 -40.20
C SER A 3 34.53 49.78 -38.88
N ILE A 4 33.55 48.92 -38.64
CA ILE A 4 32.79 48.91 -37.39
C ILE A 4 33.68 48.26 -36.33
N ALA A 5 34.35 49.10 -35.52
CA ALA A 5 35.08 48.64 -34.34
C ALA A 5 34.07 48.25 -33.24
N LEU A 6 33.89 46.95 -33.03
CA LEU A 6 33.07 46.41 -31.93
C LEU A 6 33.78 46.67 -30.60
N SER A 7 33.22 47.55 -29.78
CA SER A 7 33.68 47.76 -28.40
C SER A 7 33.60 46.47 -27.60
N ARG A 8 34.60 46.17 -26.74
CA ARG A 8 34.66 44.99 -25.86
C ARG A 8 33.32 44.55 -25.22
N PRO A 9 32.47 45.44 -24.66
CA PRO A 9 31.17 45.03 -24.12
C PRO A 9 30.22 44.43 -25.16
N ARG A 10 30.26 44.89 -26.42
CA ARG A 10 29.45 44.33 -27.51
C ARG A 10 29.91 42.92 -27.91
N ILE A 11 31.22 42.65 -27.84
CA ILE A 11 31.77 41.31 -28.09
C ILE A 11 31.28 40.34 -27.02
N VAL A 12 31.31 40.74 -25.75
CA VAL A 12 30.82 39.90 -24.64
C VAL A 12 29.33 39.62 -24.76
N VAL A 13 28.52 40.62 -25.10
CA VAL A 13 27.07 40.43 -25.33
C VAL A 13 26.81 39.49 -26.51
N MET A 14 27.56 39.61 -27.60
CA MET A 14 27.43 38.68 -28.74
C MET A 14 27.81 37.24 -28.36
N LEU A 15 28.84 37.05 -27.52
CA LEU A 15 29.24 35.71 -27.06
C LEU A 15 28.19 35.08 -26.13
N ILE A 16 27.56 35.88 -25.27
CA ILE A 16 26.46 35.40 -24.39
C ILE A 16 25.25 34.99 -25.24
N ILE A 17 24.86 35.82 -26.22
CA ILE A 17 23.74 35.50 -27.13
C ILE A 17 24.06 34.25 -27.94
N ALA A 18 25.28 34.13 -28.48
CA ALA A 18 25.71 32.93 -29.20
C ALA A 18 25.67 31.69 -28.30
N GLY A 19 26.08 31.79 -27.04
CA GLY A 19 26.02 30.69 -26.07
C GLY A 19 24.59 30.24 -25.73
N ILE A 20 23.65 31.18 -25.59
CA ILE A 20 22.23 30.88 -25.33
C ILE A 20 21.58 30.23 -26.56
N VAL A 21 21.86 30.76 -27.77
CA VAL A 21 21.33 30.20 -29.02
C VAL A 21 21.90 28.80 -29.28
N LEU A 22 23.20 28.59 -29.03
CA LEU A 22 23.84 27.30 -29.23
C LEU A 22 23.33 26.24 -28.25
N THR A 23 23.17 26.59 -26.96
CA THR A 23 22.61 25.67 -25.95
C THR A 23 21.14 25.38 -26.21
N SER A 24 20.34 26.37 -26.62
CA SER A 24 18.94 26.16 -27.01
C SER A 24 18.83 25.24 -28.23
N PHE A 25 19.69 25.43 -29.24
CA PHE A 25 19.72 24.59 -30.44
C PHE A 25 20.12 23.14 -30.12
N ILE A 26 21.13 22.92 -29.27
CA ILE A 26 21.53 21.57 -28.83
C ILE A 26 20.39 20.89 -28.06
N LEU A 27 19.73 21.59 -27.13
CA LEU A 27 18.59 21.04 -26.38
C LEU A 27 17.40 20.73 -27.29
N THR A 28 17.12 21.54 -28.30
CA THR A 28 16.05 21.24 -29.28
C THR A 28 16.43 20.18 -30.30
N ALA A 29 17.72 20.06 -30.66
CA ALA A 29 18.22 19.02 -31.55
C ALA A 29 18.22 17.64 -30.87
N ASP A 30 18.50 17.57 -29.57
CA ASP A 30 18.33 16.34 -28.78
C ASP A 30 16.85 15.94 -28.62
N HIS A 31 15.93 16.92 -28.63
CA HIS A 31 14.49 16.64 -28.63
C HIS A 31 13.97 16.03 -29.94
N HIS A 32 14.71 16.13 -31.05
CA HIS A 32 14.34 15.47 -32.32
C HIS A 32 14.74 13.99 -32.41
N ASN A 33 15.52 13.47 -31.45
CA ASN A 33 15.83 12.03 -31.36
C ASN A 33 14.99 11.28 -30.31
N TYR A 34 14.10 11.96 -29.59
CA TYR A 34 13.23 11.33 -28.58
C TYR A 34 11.81 10.99 -29.07
N TRP A 35 11.45 11.40 -30.29
CA TRP A 35 10.11 11.20 -30.87
C TRP A 35 10.09 10.46 -32.21
N GLY A 36 11.24 9.89 -32.64
CA GLY A 36 11.40 9.18 -33.91
C GLY A 36 11.40 7.65 -33.81
N ALA A 37 10.98 7.06 -32.68
CA ALA A 37 10.90 5.61 -32.48
C ALA A 37 9.45 5.09 -32.36
N PHE A 38 8.48 5.82 -32.90
CA PHE A 38 7.15 5.28 -33.15
C PHE A 38 6.97 5.18 -34.66
N ASP A 39 7.51 4.09 -35.18
CA ASP A 39 7.22 3.62 -36.52
C ASP A 39 5.76 3.20 -36.55
N ASP A 40 5.05 3.75 -37.52
CA ASP A 40 3.65 3.53 -37.82
C ASP A 40 3.50 2.12 -38.42
N THR A 41 3.56 1.11 -37.57
CA THR A 41 3.08 -0.23 -37.90
C THR A 41 1.85 -0.51 -37.07
N SER A 42 0.71 -0.38 -37.74
CA SER A 42 -0.56 -1.02 -37.45
C SER A 42 -0.45 -2.55 -37.47
N GLN A 43 0.46 -3.11 -36.68
CA GLN A 43 0.37 -4.49 -36.25
C GLN A 43 -0.49 -4.50 -35.01
N TYR A 44 -1.53 -5.33 -35.04
CA TYR A 44 -2.31 -5.71 -33.87
C TYR A 44 -1.36 -6.02 -32.70
N LEU A 45 -1.13 -5.04 -31.85
CA LEU A 45 -0.49 -5.20 -30.55
C LEU A 45 -1.50 -5.95 -29.69
N SER A 46 -1.49 -7.28 -29.83
CA SER A 46 -1.87 -8.15 -28.74
C SER A 46 -1.03 -7.71 -27.54
N THR A 47 -1.65 -6.98 -26.62
CA THR A 47 -1.09 -6.73 -25.29
C THR A 47 -0.50 -8.07 -24.82
N PRO A 48 0.82 -8.17 -24.54
CA PRO A 48 1.40 -9.43 -24.11
C PRO A 48 0.57 -9.93 -22.93
N ALA A 49 0.13 -11.18 -23.00
CA ALA A 49 -0.65 -11.78 -21.94
C ALA A 49 0.11 -11.60 -20.63
N LEU A 50 -0.47 -10.85 -19.69
CA LEU A 50 0.12 -10.60 -18.38
C LEU A 50 0.45 -11.95 -17.74
N THR A 51 1.64 -12.07 -17.17
CA THR A 51 1.98 -13.26 -16.38
C THR A 51 0.94 -13.44 -15.26
N ILE A 52 0.74 -14.67 -14.78
CA ILE A 52 -0.19 -14.95 -13.67
C ILE A 52 0.08 -14.00 -12.50
N ASP A 53 1.35 -13.74 -12.19
CA ASP A 53 1.74 -12.84 -11.12
C ASP A 53 1.36 -11.39 -11.40
N GLN A 54 1.51 -10.91 -12.64
CA GLN A 54 1.05 -9.57 -13.00
C GLN A 54 -0.48 -9.44 -12.94
N GLN A 55 -1.22 -10.50 -13.23
CA GLN A 55 -2.68 -10.52 -13.08
C GLN A 55 -3.10 -10.52 -11.61
N LEU A 56 -2.44 -11.34 -10.79
CA LEU A 56 -2.66 -11.39 -9.35
C LEU A 56 -2.32 -10.05 -8.71
N ALA A 57 -1.17 -9.46 -9.06
CA ALA A 57 -0.71 -8.16 -8.57
C ALA A 57 -1.78 -7.07 -8.68
N LYS A 58 -2.48 -7.00 -9.82
CA LYS A 58 -3.57 -6.02 -10.04
C LYS A 58 -4.76 -6.20 -9.09
N LYS A 59 -4.94 -7.41 -8.56
CA LYS A 59 -6.01 -7.79 -7.65
C LYS A 59 -5.62 -7.66 -6.16
N LEU A 60 -4.42 -7.19 -5.86
CA LEU A 60 -3.95 -6.94 -4.50
C LEU A 60 -4.21 -5.49 -4.07
N ALA A 61 -4.67 -5.32 -2.83
CA ALA A 61 -4.69 -4.04 -2.13
C ALA A 61 -4.03 -4.17 -0.75
N ILE A 62 -3.04 -3.33 -0.47
CA ILE A 62 -2.36 -3.29 0.83
C ILE A 62 -2.89 -2.07 1.58
N ILE A 63 -3.84 -2.31 2.46
CA ILE A 63 -4.40 -1.32 3.37
C ILE A 63 -3.34 -0.96 4.38
N PHE A 64 -2.94 0.31 4.35
CA PHE A 64 -1.77 0.77 5.09
C PHE A 64 -2.15 1.96 5.96
N PRO A 65 -2.54 1.73 7.22
CA PRO A 65 -2.84 2.80 8.16
C PRO A 65 -1.61 3.66 8.44
N ILE A 66 -1.66 4.94 8.08
CA ILE A 66 -0.53 5.87 8.29
C ILE A 66 -0.86 6.95 9.31
N ASN A 67 0.14 7.39 10.06
CA ASN A 67 0.05 8.57 10.93
C ASN A 67 1.15 9.58 10.54
N LYS A 68 1.22 10.71 11.25
CA LYS A 68 2.22 11.77 10.99
C LYS A 68 3.68 11.32 11.09
N ASN A 69 3.95 10.21 11.77
CA ASN A 69 5.30 9.67 11.98
C ASN A 69 5.62 8.49 11.04
N THR A 70 4.70 8.11 10.15
CA THR A 70 4.92 7.00 9.23
C THR A 70 5.92 7.39 8.13
N ASP A 71 7.03 6.66 8.04
CA ASP A 71 8.03 6.83 6.97
C ASP A 71 7.52 6.25 5.64
N MET A 72 6.78 7.06 4.90
CA MET A 72 6.29 6.69 3.57
C MET A 72 7.40 6.60 2.52
N GLN A 73 8.59 7.18 2.74
CA GLN A 73 9.68 7.07 1.76
C GLN A 73 10.22 5.64 1.69
N PHE A 74 10.39 5.00 2.85
CA PHE A 74 10.76 3.58 2.91
C PHE A 74 9.84 2.73 2.03
N TYR A 75 8.52 2.81 2.25
CA TYR A 75 7.54 1.98 1.53
C TYR A 75 7.41 2.34 0.05
N ARG A 76 7.65 3.61 -0.33
CA ARG A 76 7.68 4.03 -1.74
C ARG A 76 8.88 3.46 -2.50
N ASN A 77 9.91 2.99 -1.81
CA ASN A 77 11.11 2.41 -2.42
C ASN A 77 11.10 0.87 -2.40
N THR A 78 9.99 0.23 -2.00
CA THR A 78 9.83 -1.23 -2.01
C THR A 78 8.79 -1.67 -3.03
N TRP A 79 8.64 -2.99 -3.19
CA TRP A 79 7.62 -3.59 -4.06
C TRP A 79 6.20 -3.23 -3.65
N LEU A 80 5.98 -2.83 -2.39
CA LEU A 80 4.67 -2.48 -1.85
C LEU A 80 4.07 -1.25 -2.54
N ARG A 81 4.91 -0.30 -3.00
CA ARG A 81 4.50 1.02 -3.55
C ARG A 81 3.28 0.97 -4.45
N GLU A 82 3.24 0.03 -5.38
CA GLU A 82 2.18 -0.06 -6.41
C GLU A 82 0.83 -0.52 -5.82
N TYR A 83 0.87 -1.28 -4.73
CA TYR A 83 -0.26 -1.93 -4.10
C TYR A 83 -0.76 -1.21 -2.85
N LEU A 84 -0.04 -0.20 -2.36
CA LEU A 84 -0.43 0.53 -1.16
C LEU A 84 -1.73 1.31 -1.35
N TYR A 85 -2.60 1.19 -0.36
CA TYR A 85 -3.77 2.02 -0.12
C TYR A 85 -3.58 2.70 1.23
N PRO A 86 -2.86 3.84 1.26
CA PRO A 86 -2.64 4.58 2.48
C PRO A 86 -3.96 5.07 3.04
N VAL A 87 -4.21 4.75 4.32
CA VAL A 87 -5.36 5.20 5.09
C VAL A 87 -4.92 6.37 5.95
N CYS A 88 -5.35 7.56 5.57
CA CYS A 88 -4.93 8.81 6.18
C CYS A 88 -5.98 9.34 7.14
N ASP A 89 -5.49 10.02 8.16
CA ASP A 89 -6.30 10.75 9.14
C ASP A 89 -6.90 12.03 8.54
N TRP A 90 -6.22 12.64 7.57
CA TRP A 90 -6.68 13.82 6.85
C TRP A 90 -6.39 13.71 5.35
N ARG A 91 -6.97 14.60 4.54
CA ARG A 91 -6.83 14.57 3.08
C ARG A 91 -5.48 15.14 2.66
N GLU A 92 -4.64 14.30 2.06
CA GLU A 92 -3.35 14.70 1.47
C GLU A 92 -3.09 14.04 0.12
N PRO A 93 -2.19 14.62 -0.70
CA PRO A 93 -1.68 13.96 -1.90
C PRO A 93 -1.10 12.57 -1.60
N GLY A 94 -1.63 11.55 -2.27
CA GLY A 94 -1.21 10.16 -2.09
C GLY A 94 -2.02 9.36 -1.06
N CYS A 95 -2.98 9.98 -0.37
CA CYS A 95 -3.97 9.26 0.43
C CYS A 95 -5.01 8.62 -0.49
N LYS A 96 -5.20 7.30 -0.36
CA LYS A 96 -6.25 6.58 -1.12
C LYS A 96 -7.53 6.44 -0.31
N ILE A 97 -7.43 6.37 1.02
CA ILE A 97 -8.56 6.31 1.94
C ILE A 97 -8.39 7.44 2.96
N VAL A 98 -9.45 8.20 3.25
CA VAL A 98 -9.40 9.33 4.19
C VAL A 98 -10.48 9.17 5.25
N CYS A 99 -10.07 9.08 6.52
CA CYS A 99 -10.97 8.89 7.65
C CYS A 99 -11.37 10.18 8.36
N ASN A 100 -10.72 11.31 8.04
CA ASN A 100 -11.00 12.65 8.58
C ASN A 100 -11.02 12.72 10.12
N LYS A 101 -10.12 11.97 10.77
CA LYS A 101 -9.97 11.95 12.23
C LYS A 101 -8.52 11.63 12.60
N GLU A 102 -7.92 12.39 13.52
CA GLU A 102 -6.57 12.10 14.03
C GLU A 102 -6.60 10.77 14.79
N SER A 103 -5.78 9.84 14.34
CA SER A 103 -5.67 8.52 14.95
C SER A 103 -4.58 8.54 16.02
N THR A 104 -4.97 8.24 17.25
CA THR A 104 -4.07 7.89 18.34
C THR A 104 -4.14 6.39 18.58
N TYR A 105 -3.26 5.84 19.42
CA TYR A 105 -3.38 4.46 19.88
C TYR A 105 -4.79 4.13 20.42
N HIS A 106 -5.46 5.12 21.02
CA HIS A 106 -6.80 4.97 21.59
C HIS A 106 -7.94 5.11 20.56
N THR A 107 -7.67 5.41 19.30
CA THR A 107 -8.71 5.59 18.27
C THR A 107 -8.38 4.80 16.99
N LEU A 108 -7.49 3.81 17.08
CA LEU A 108 -7.15 2.93 15.95
C LEU A 108 -8.35 2.09 15.52
N ASP A 109 -9.20 1.70 16.46
CA ASP A 109 -10.46 1.00 16.21
C ASP A 109 -11.37 1.76 15.22
N GLU A 110 -11.49 3.07 15.36
CA GLU A 110 -12.26 3.93 14.45
C GLU A 110 -11.68 3.98 13.04
N LYS A 111 -10.35 3.99 12.94
CA LYS A 111 -9.65 3.88 11.65
C LYS A 111 -9.90 2.53 11.00
N THR A 112 -9.95 1.47 11.80
CA THR A 112 -10.34 0.12 11.36
C THR A 112 -11.74 0.08 10.76
N PHE A 113 -12.74 0.68 11.41
CA PHE A 113 -14.07 0.82 10.80
C PHE A 113 -14.03 1.58 9.46
N CYS A 114 -13.30 2.69 9.42
CA CYS A 114 -13.21 3.53 8.23
C CYS A 114 -12.69 2.75 7.02
N PHE A 115 -11.51 2.12 7.12
CA PHE A 115 -10.99 1.37 5.98
C PHE A 115 -11.81 0.11 5.69
N SER A 116 -12.41 -0.52 6.71
CA SER A 116 -13.24 -1.72 6.49
C SER A 116 -14.49 -1.43 5.69
N LYS A 117 -15.10 -0.24 5.88
CA LYS A 117 -16.20 0.25 5.05
C LYS A 117 -15.74 0.50 3.62
N GLU A 118 -14.58 1.14 3.45
CA GLU A 118 -14.07 1.48 2.13
C GLU A 118 -13.66 0.25 1.30
N MET A 119 -13.08 -0.78 1.91
CA MET A 119 -12.69 -2.02 1.23
C MET A 119 -13.86 -2.70 0.52
N LYS A 120 -15.10 -2.54 1.00
CA LYS A 120 -16.30 -3.10 0.37
C LYS A 120 -16.56 -2.54 -1.03
N ASN A 121 -15.99 -1.37 -1.35
CA ASN A 121 -16.11 -0.74 -2.67
C ASN A 121 -15.05 -1.24 -3.67
N PHE A 122 -14.05 -2.02 -3.23
CA PHE A 122 -12.93 -2.45 -4.07
C PHE A 122 -13.24 -3.79 -4.77
N SER A 123 -14.29 -3.79 -5.59
CA SER A 123 -14.76 -5.01 -6.27
C SER A 123 -13.79 -5.58 -7.30
N ASP A 124 -12.80 -4.79 -7.75
CA ASP A 124 -11.73 -5.22 -8.64
C ASP A 124 -10.57 -5.92 -7.92
N LYS A 125 -10.59 -5.92 -6.58
CA LYS A 125 -9.58 -6.57 -5.74
C LYS A 125 -10.06 -7.92 -5.24
N GLU A 126 -9.16 -8.88 -5.25
CA GLU A 126 -9.41 -10.25 -4.76
C GLU A 126 -8.76 -10.46 -3.39
N PHE A 127 -7.63 -9.78 -3.14
CA PHE A 127 -6.85 -9.93 -1.91
C PHE A 127 -6.54 -8.59 -1.28
N PHE A 128 -6.55 -8.59 0.04
CA PHE A 128 -6.33 -7.45 0.89
C PHE A 128 -5.30 -7.83 1.95
N ILE A 129 -4.41 -6.90 2.27
CA ILE A 129 -3.47 -7.03 3.38
C ILE A 129 -3.66 -5.80 4.26
N LYS A 130 -3.86 -5.96 5.57
CA LYS A 130 -3.55 -4.90 6.55
C LYS A 130 -2.10 -5.08 6.95
N LEU A 131 -1.32 -4.02 6.78
CA LEU A 131 0.09 -3.98 7.14
C LEU A 131 0.33 -2.77 8.04
N ASP A 132 0.95 -3.01 9.20
CA ASP A 132 1.36 -1.94 10.09
C ASP A 132 2.55 -1.16 9.54
N ASP A 133 2.72 0.09 9.98
CA ASP A 133 3.73 1.00 9.46
C ASP A 133 5.16 0.75 9.98
N ASP A 134 5.30 -0.26 10.83
CA ASP A 134 6.55 -0.90 11.21
C ASP A 134 6.70 -2.33 10.68
N ALA A 135 5.76 -2.85 9.88
CA ALA A 135 5.87 -4.17 9.27
C ALA A 135 6.31 -4.10 7.79
N PHE A 136 6.94 -5.17 7.31
CA PHE A 136 7.29 -5.42 5.92
C PHE A 136 7.13 -6.92 5.63
N VAL A 137 6.64 -7.28 4.44
CA VAL A 137 6.34 -8.68 4.10
C VAL A 137 7.02 -9.09 2.80
N ASP A 138 7.45 -10.35 2.75
CA ASP A 138 8.08 -10.93 1.58
C ASP A 138 7.13 -10.96 0.39
N ARG A 139 7.67 -10.59 -0.78
CA ARG A 139 6.87 -10.53 -2.01
C ARG A 139 6.44 -11.91 -2.43
N ASP A 140 7.39 -12.84 -2.54
CA ASP A 140 7.12 -14.15 -3.13
C ASP A 140 6.17 -14.96 -2.25
N TYR A 141 6.28 -14.82 -0.93
CA TYR A 141 5.32 -15.33 0.04
C TYR A 141 3.89 -14.82 -0.19
N VAL A 142 3.70 -13.50 -0.38
CA VAL A 142 2.38 -12.94 -0.68
C VAL A 142 1.81 -13.54 -1.97
N PHE A 143 2.62 -13.60 -3.04
CA PHE A 143 2.16 -14.18 -4.31
C PHE A 143 1.88 -15.68 -4.22
N GLU A 144 2.63 -16.43 -3.40
CA GLU A 144 2.32 -17.83 -3.09
C GLU A 144 0.96 -17.98 -2.43
N LEU A 145 0.68 -17.18 -1.38
CA LEU A 145 -0.63 -17.16 -0.72
C LEU A 145 -1.76 -16.82 -1.69
N MET A 146 -1.55 -15.82 -2.54
CA MET A 146 -2.52 -15.42 -3.56
C MET A 146 -2.79 -16.55 -4.55
N ARG A 147 -1.76 -17.23 -5.07
CA ARG A 147 -1.93 -18.37 -5.97
C ARG A 147 -2.70 -19.51 -5.29
N LYS A 148 -2.37 -19.80 -4.03
CA LYS A 148 -2.99 -20.88 -3.26
C LYS A 148 -4.48 -20.63 -2.98
N HIS A 149 -4.86 -19.39 -2.69
CA HIS A 149 -6.22 -19.05 -2.26
C HIS A 149 -7.04 -18.33 -3.34
N SER A 150 -6.51 -18.17 -4.56
CA SER A 150 -7.24 -17.49 -5.64
C SER A 150 -8.47 -18.29 -6.06
N GLY A 151 -9.58 -17.59 -6.25
CA GLY A 151 -10.87 -18.21 -6.57
C GLY A 151 -11.49 -19.01 -5.43
N SER A 152 -10.95 -18.94 -4.21
CA SER A 152 -11.58 -19.58 -3.04
C SER A 152 -13.00 -19.06 -2.85
N LYS A 153 -13.96 -19.98 -2.74
CA LYS A 153 -15.37 -19.66 -2.49
C LYS A 153 -15.64 -19.27 -1.04
N LYS A 154 -14.75 -19.67 -0.12
CA LYS A 154 -14.87 -19.34 1.30
C LYS A 154 -14.18 -18.00 1.61
N PRO A 155 -14.65 -17.26 2.62
CA PRO A 155 -13.86 -16.24 3.27
C PRO A 155 -12.56 -16.84 3.81
N VAL A 156 -11.42 -16.25 3.45
CA VAL A 156 -10.09 -16.69 3.91
C VAL A 156 -9.49 -15.56 4.75
N TYR A 157 -9.00 -15.90 5.94
CA TYR A 157 -8.32 -14.99 6.85
C TYR A 157 -6.98 -15.60 7.27
N ILE A 158 -5.88 -15.02 6.78
CA ILE A 158 -4.51 -15.48 6.99
C ILE A 158 -3.83 -14.52 7.97
N SER A 159 -3.43 -15.04 9.13
CA SER A 159 -2.72 -14.26 10.15
C SER A 159 -2.09 -15.17 11.20
N ASP A 160 -1.32 -14.60 12.13
CA ASP A 160 -1.05 -15.17 13.44
C ASP A 160 -2.26 -14.96 14.36
N HIS A 161 -3.12 -15.97 14.46
CA HIS A 161 -4.41 -15.83 15.12
C HIS A 161 -4.30 -16.02 16.64
N THR A 162 -4.92 -15.11 17.39
CA THR A 162 -5.04 -15.21 18.84
C THR A 162 -6.45 -14.85 19.31
N ARG A 163 -6.77 -15.15 20.57
CA ARG A 163 -8.08 -14.84 21.15
C ARG A 163 -8.01 -13.60 22.03
N PHE A 164 -8.92 -12.67 21.78
CA PHE A 164 -9.14 -11.54 22.67
C PHE A 164 -10.25 -11.88 23.65
N ASN A 165 -10.03 -11.59 24.93
CA ASN A 165 -10.99 -11.88 25.98
C ASN A 165 -11.44 -10.59 26.66
N ASP A 166 -12.59 -10.07 26.25
CA ASP A 166 -13.21 -8.88 26.86
C ASP A 166 -14.58 -9.22 27.46
N PRO A 167 -14.66 -9.56 28.76
CA PRO A 167 -15.90 -9.98 29.40
C PRO A 167 -16.96 -8.88 29.49
N ALA A 168 -16.60 -7.60 29.26
CA ALA A 168 -17.55 -6.51 29.15
C ALA A 168 -18.32 -6.53 27.81
N ASN A 169 -17.78 -7.22 26.80
CA ASN A 169 -18.27 -7.27 25.43
C ASN A 169 -18.56 -8.72 25.02
N LYS A 170 -19.38 -9.43 25.81
CA LYS A 170 -19.63 -10.88 25.67
C LYS A 170 -20.04 -11.32 24.27
N ASP A 171 -20.85 -10.49 23.62
CA ASP A 171 -21.44 -10.84 22.32
C ASP A 171 -20.58 -10.39 21.13
N SER A 172 -19.60 -9.51 21.37
CA SER A 172 -18.88 -8.79 20.31
C SER A 172 -17.36 -9.00 20.33
N LEU A 173 -16.72 -8.94 21.50
CA LEU A 173 -15.26 -9.02 21.65
C LEU A 173 -14.78 -10.07 22.66
N HIS A 174 -15.67 -10.82 23.30
CA HIS A 174 -15.29 -11.90 24.20
C HIS A 174 -14.96 -13.19 23.44
N GLU A 175 -13.78 -13.74 23.70
CA GLU A 175 -13.24 -14.93 23.02
C GLU A 175 -13.16 -14.79 21.49
N VAL A 176 -13.09 -13.57 20.98
CA VAL A 176 -13.02 -13.34 19.54
C VAL A 176 -11.66 -13.75 18.99
N LEU A 177 -11.66 -14.56 17.93
CA LEU A 177 -10.45 -14.91 17.19
C LEU A 177 -10.11 -13.76 16.23
N TYR A 178 -8.89 -13.27 16.30
CA TYR A 178 -8.42 -12.16 15.48
C TYR A 178 -6.96 -12.35 15.07
N GLY A 179 -6.57 -11.72 13.96
CA GLY A 179 -5.18 -11.70 13.49
C GLY A 179 -4.34 -10.68 14.23
N ASN A 180 -3.13 -11.05 14.65
CA ASN A 180 -2.22 -10.18 15.39
C ASN A 180 -1.74 -8.99 14.53
N GLY A 181 -1.51 -7.83 15.15
CA GLY A 181 -1.50 -6.51 14.49
C GLY A 181 -0.46 -6.28 13.40
N LYS A 182 0.58 -7.09 13.32
CA LYS A 182 1.67 -6.92 12.35
C LYS A 182 1.23 -7.03 10.90
N PHE A 183 0.48 -8.07 10.60
CA PHE A 183 0.11 -8.47 9.24
C PHE A 183 -1.12 -9.34 9.33
N TYR A 184 -2.08 -9.07 8.45
CA TYR A 184 -3.05 -10.07 8.09
C TYR A 184 -3.52 -9.89 6.67
N MET A 185 -3.70 -11.02 5.99
CA MET A 185 -4.13 -11.10 4.62
C MET A 185 -5.48 -11.79 4.54
N PHE A 186 -6.34 -11.33 3.64
CA PHE A 186 -7.66 -11.91 3.48
C PHE A 186 -8.17 -11.72 2.05
N ASN A 187 -9.11 -12.57 1.65
CA ASN A 187 -9.72 -12.46 0.33
C ASN A 187 -10.98 -11.58 0.36
N TYR A 188 -11.44 -11.17 -0.81
CA TYR A 188 -12.62 -10.32 -0.96
C TYR A 188 -13.89 -10.96 -0.38
N ASN A 189 -13.99 -12.29 -0.35
CA ASN A 189 -15.13 -12.96 0.26
C ASN A 189 -15.23 -12.69 1.77
N LEU A 190 -14.10 -12.53 2.48
CA LEU A 190 -14.10 -12.03 3.85
C LEU A 190 -14.65 -10.60 3.91
N VAL A 191 -14.14 -9.70 3.06
CA VAL A 191 -14.58 -8.29 3.00
C VAL A 191 -16.09 -8.18 2.79
N LYS A 192 -16.66 -8.99 1.90
CA LYS A 192 -18.09 -8.98 1.58
C LYS A 192 -18.96 -9.31 2.79
N CYS A 193 -18.52 -10.21 3.65
CA CYS A 193 -19.28 -10.61 4.84
C CYS A 193 -18.92 -9.82 6.10
N LEU A 194 -17.88 -8.97 6.10
CA LEU A 194 -17.54 -8.15 7.28
C LEU A 194 -18.74 -7.34 7.76
N ASP A 195 -19.02 -7.40 9.06
CA ASP A 195 -19.99 -6.50 9.70
C ASP A 195 -19.32 -5.16 10.03
N THR A 196 -19.39 -4.23 9.08
CA THR A 196 -18.78 -2.90 9.21
C THR A 196 -19.59 -1.96 10.09
N ASP A 197 -20.78 -2.36 10.54
CA ASP A 197 -21.63 -1.61 11.47
C ASP A 197 -21.65 -2.25 12.87
N PHE A 198 -20.73 -3.17 13.10
CA PHE A 198 -20.40 -3.79 14.38
C PHE A 198 -20.32 -2.76 15.52
N LYS A 199 -20.85 -3.13 16.67
CA LYS A 199 -20.88 -2.30 17.88
C LYS A 199 -20.30 -3.06 19.08
N TYR A 200 -19.65 -2.32 19.95
CA TYR A 200 -19.15 -2.79 21.23
C TYR A 200 -19.24 -1.64 22.25
N GLU A 201 -19.25 -2.01 23.52
CA GLU A 201 -19.26 -1.11 24.66
C GLU A 201 -17.82 -0.74 25.08
N HIS A 202 -17.66 0.48 25.60
CA HIS A 202 -16.40 1.03 26.13
C HIS A 202 -15.23 1.14 25.12
N ARG A 203 -14.84 2.39 24.82
CA ARG A 203 -13.62 2.74 24.08
C ARG A 203 -12.54 3.24 25.04
N PRO A 204 -11.23 3.02 24.77
CA PRO A 204 -10.62 2.44 23.56
C PRO A 204 -10.33 0.92 23.64
N ARG A 205 -10.22 0.23 22.49
CA ARG A 205 -9.93 -1.23 22.40
C ARG A 205 -8.89 -1.56 21.32
N ASN A 206 -8.30 -2.75 21.43
CA ASN A 206 -7.41 -3.33 20.43
C ASN A 206 -8.11 -3.38 19.07
N GLU A 207 -7.55 -2.70 18.07
CA GLU A 207 -8.17 -2.50 16.76
C GLU A 207 -8.25 -3.79 15.95
N ASP A 208 -7.28 -4.70 16.11
CA ASP A 208 -7.28 -5.97 15.42
C ASP A 208 -8.35 -6.90 16.01
N ALA A 209 -8.55 -6.86 17.33
CA ALA A 209 -9.66 -7.54 17.98
C ALA A 209 -11.01 -6.99 17.51
N VAL A 210 -11.11 -5.68 17.27
CA VAL A 210 -12.29 -5.05 16.67
C VAL A 210 -12.51 -5.57 15.24
N PHE A 211 -11.47 -5.70 14.42
CA PHE A 211 -11.58 -6.32 13.10
C PHE A 211 -12.04 -7.78 13.18
N GLY A 212 -11.47 -8.58 14.10
CA GLY A 212 -11.93 -9.93 14.38
C GLY A 212 -13.40 -9.99 14.82
N GLY A 213 -13.87 -8.98 15.58
CA GLY A 213 -15.27 -8.78 15.93
C GLY A 213 -16.17 -8.59 14.71
N MET A 214 -15.73 -7.78 13.74
CA MET A 214 -16.45 -7.60 12.46
C MET A 214 -16.52 -8.91 11.65
N VAL A 215 -15.44 -9.69 11.65
CA VAL A 215 -15.39 -11.01 11.00
C VAL A 215 -16.36 -11.97 11.68
N ARG A 216 -16.31 -12.09 13.01
CA ARG A 216 -17.19 -13.00 13.76
C ARG A 216 -18.66 -12.62 13.58
N SER A 217 -19.00 -11.34 13.70
CA SER A 217 -20.37 -10.84 13.62
C SER A 217 -20.96 -11.04 12.21
N GLY A 218 -20.21 -10.70 11.17
CA GLY A 218 -20.74 -10.70 9.81
C GLY A 218 -20.55 -12.01 9.04
N CYS A 219 -19.38 -12.65 9.18
CA CYS A 219 -19.06 -13.88 8.46
C CYS A 219 -19.43 -15.14 9.25
N GLY A 220 -19.32 -15.08 10.58
CA GLY A 220 -19.39 -16.24 11.47
C GLY A 220 -18.10 -17.06 11.44
N GLU A 221 -17.51 -17.33 12.61
CA GLU A 221 -16.21 -18.01 12.76
C GLU A 221 -16.17 -19.37 12.02
N LYS A 222 -17.26 -20.15 12.05
CA LYS A 222 -17.33 -21.47 11.39
C LYS A 222 -17.31 -21.41 9.85
N ASN A 223 -17.60 -20.26 9.26
CA ASN A 223 -17.68 -20.08 7.81
C ASN A 223 -16.37 -19.54 7.23
N VAL A 224 -15.45 -19.08 8.07
CA VAL A 224 -14.16 -18.52 7.69
C VAL A 224 -13.09 -19.59 7.73
N GLU A 225 -12.26 -19.64 6.70
CA GLU A 225 -11.03 -20.42 6.68
C GLU A 225 -9.92 -19.60 7.32
N PHE A 226 -9.60 -19.91 8.57
CA PHE A 226 -8.47 -19.33 9.30
C PHE A 226 -7.19 -20.08 8.94
N VAL A 227 -6.19 -19.35 8.44
CA VAL A 227 -4.92 -19.91 7.98
C VAL A 227 -3.80 -19.26 8.78
N GLN A 228 -2.91 -20.08 9.35
CA GLN A 228 -1.73 -19.57 10.04
C GLN A 228 -0.73 -18.99 9.03
N GLU A 229 -0.24 -17.78 9.29
CA GLU A 229 0.84 -17.18 8.50
C GLU A 229 2.22 -17.77 8.82
N ASN A 230 3.21 -17.46 7.97
CA ASN A 230 4.62 -17.78 8.22
C ASN A 230 5.35 -16.51 8.70
N ASP A 231 5.66 -16.47 9.99
CA ASP A 231 6.29 -15.31 10.62
C ASP A 231 7.70 -15.01 10.08
N ASP A 232 8.44 -16.02 9.61
CA ASP A 232 9.77 -15.84 9.02
C ASP A 232 9.76 -15.02 7.72
N LYS A 233 8.56 -14.77 7.16
CA LYS A 233 8.34 -13.97 5.95
C LYS A 233 7.84 -12.56 6.23
N ILE A 234 7.76 -12.18 7.51
CA ILE A 234 7.23 -10.90 7.98
C ILE A 234 8.29 -10.26 8.88
N TRP A 235 8.77 -9.08 8.50
CA TRP A 235 9.79 -8.34 9.23
C TRP A 235 9.21 -7.12 9.93
N HIS A 236 9.80 -6.77 11.07
CA HIS A 236 9.46 -5.60 11.85
C HIS A 236 10.61 -4.59 11.88
N LYS A 237 10.28 -3.29 11.82
CA LYS A 237 11.22 -2.21 12.13
C LYS A 237 11.56 -2.29 13.61
N GLU A 238 12.84 -2.42 13.92
CA GLU A 238 13.30 -2.22 15.29
C GLU A 238 13.25 -0.72 15.62
N TYR A 239 12.71 -0.39 16.79
CA TYR A 239 12.74 0.97 17.30
C TYR A 239 14.14 1.29 17.83
N LYS A 240 14.89 2.12 17.10
CA LYS A 240 16.17 2.69 17.59
C LYS A 240 16.07 4.21 17.60
N ASN A 241 16.11 4.81 18.80
CA ASN A 241 16.12 6.27 19.02
C ASN A 241 14.96 7.03 18.37
N LYS A 242 13.70 6.59 18.59
CA LYS A 242 12.46 7.18 18.04
C LYS A 242 12.31 7.13 16.51
N ASN A 243 13.30 6.59 15.79
CA ASN A 243 13.23 6.32 14.36
C ASN A 243 12.98 4.81 14.15
N LYS A 244 12.11 4.48 13.20
CA LYS A 244 11.82 3.10 12.82
C LYS A 244 12.84 2.66 11.76
N HIS A 245 13.64 1.62 12.03
CA HIS A 245 14.65 1.12 11.07
C HIS A 245 14.38 -0.34 10.71
N ILE A 246 14.29 -0.65 9.41
CA ILE A 246 14.41 -2.03 8.89
C ILE A 246 15.83 -2.17 8.35
N ASP A 247 16.52 -3.23 8.78
CA ASP A 247 17.76 -3.63 8.16
C ASP A 247 17.47 -4.31 6.81
N LEU A 248 17.58 -3.53 5.73
CA LEU A 248 17.38 -4.02 4.36
C LEU A 248 18.44 -5.05 3.93
N ALA A 249 19.59 -5.13 4.61
CA ALA A 249 20.61 -6.15 4.31
C ALA A 249 20.18 -7.53 4.81
N TYR A 250 19.36 -7.60 5.86
CA TYR A 250 18.78 -8.84 6.36
C TYR A 250 17.79 -9.46 5.36
N ILE A 251 17.07 -8.63 4.61
CA ILE A 251 16.07 -9.06 3.60
C ILE A 251 16.72 -9.72 2.38
N LYS A 252 17.96 -9.38 2.02
CA LYS A 252 18.64 -9.92 0.83
C LYS A 252 19.31 -11.28 1.02
N ASN A 253 19.42 -11.77 2.26
CA ASN A 253 20.18 -12.98 2.60
C ASN A 253 19.31 -14.21 2.92
N HIS A 254 17.99 -14.12 2.73
CA HIS A 254 16.98 -15.18 2.91
C HIS A 254 16.00 -15.19 1.72
#